data_AF-A0AAX2TMB8-F1
#
_entry.id   AF-A0AAX2TMB8-F1
#
_cell.length_a   1.000
_cell.length_b   1.000
_cell.length_c   1.000
_cell.angle_alpha   90.00
_cell.angle_beta   90.00
_cell.angle_gamma   90.00
#
_symmetry.space_group_name_H-M   'P 1'
#
loop_
_entity.id
_entity.type
_entity.pdbx_description
1 polymer ?
#
loop_
_entity_poly.entity_id
_entity_poly.type
_entity_poly.pdbx_seq_one_letter_code
_entity_poly.pdbx_strand_id
1 'polypeptide(L)'
;MEQRVTERTSELAEALERLTLEAEERRCADVRAQQLQAELHHASRLSAAGQMAAALAHELNQPLTAVTNLVNAGRRMMASDAPHRVDTVRGVLGQAAEQALRAGEIIRRLREFVTHGATEMRIENLPELIREASDLASAGNG
;
A
#
# COMPACT_ATOMS: atom_id res chain seq x y z
N MET A 1 -63.90 15.73 28.05
CA MET A 1 -63.01 14.65 27.59
C MET A 1 -62.30 15.02 26.29
N GLU A 2 -62.99 15.64 25.32
CA GLU A 2 -62.42 16.00 24.02
C GLU A 2 -61.25 17.00 24.09
N GLN A 3 -61.32 18.07 24.90
CA GLN A 3 -60.20 19.03 25.07
C GLN A 3 -58.86 18.36 25.46
N ARG A 4 -58.91 17.35 26.34
CA ARG A 4 -57.71 16.59 26.76
C ARG A 4 -57.17 15.70 25.64
N VAL A 5 -58.02 15.25 24.71
CA VAL A 5 -57.57 14.50 23.53
C VAL A 5 -56.88 15.44 22.55
N THR A 6 -57.45 16.62 22.30
CA THR A 6 -56.88 17.61 21.38
C THR A 6 -55.53 18.15 21.87
N GLU A 7 -55.40 18.46 23.17
CA GLU A 7 -54.12 18.85 23.77
C GLU A 7 -53.05 17.77 23.60
N ARG A 8 -53.38 16.51 23.90
CA ARG A 8 -52.42 15.40 23.79
C ARG A 8 -52.04 15.09 22.34
N THR A 9 -52.94 15.27 21.38
CA THR A 9 -52.61 15.15 19.96
C THR A 9 -51.69 16.28 19.48
N SER A 10 -51.84 17.50 20.01
CA SER A 10 -50.95 18.63 19.70
C SER A 10 -49.56 18.42 20.30
N GLU A 11 -49.48 18.05 21.58
CA GLU A 11 -48.21 17.72 22.25
C GLU A 11 -47.44 16.61 21.53
N LEU A 12 -48.14 15.57 21.06
CA LEU A 12 -47.53 14.46 20.34
C LEU A 12 -47.03 14.88 18.95
N ALA A 13 -47.79 15.73 18.24
CA ALA A 13 -47.38 16.25 16.93
C ALA A 13 -46.10 17.09 17.04
N GLU A 14 -46.03 17.99 18.03
CA GLU A 14 -44.82 18.79 18.31
C GLU A 14 -43.63 17.91 18.70
N ALA A 15 -43.85 16.88 19.52
CA ALA A 15 -42.79 15.94 19.91
C ALA A 15 -42.26 15.12 18.73
N LEU A 16 -43.15 14.67 17.82
CA LEU A 16 -42.76 14.00 16.59
C LEU A 16 -41.95 14.92 15.68
N GLU A 17 -42.38 16.17 15.51
CA GLU A 17 -41.67 17.14 14.68
C GLU A 17 -40.25 17.39 15.21
N ARG A 18 -40.09 17.58 16.52
CA ARG A 18 -38.75 17.68 17.14
C ARG A 18 -37.90 16.44 16.91
N LEU A 19 -38.45 15.23 17.12
CA LEU A 19 -37.72 13.98 16.91
C LEU A 19 -37.30 13.81 15.45
N THR A 20 -38.13 14.22 14.50
CA THR A 20 -37.75 14.18 13.07
C THR A 20 -36.63 15.15 12.75
N LEU A 21 -36.64 16.36 13.33
CA LEU A 21 -35.57 17.34 13.15
C LEU A 21 -34.25 16.82 13.74
N GLU A 22 -34.28 16.30 14.97
CA GLU A 22 -33.10 15.70 15.63
C GLU A 22 -32.55 14.50 14.85
N ALA A 23 -33.43 13.66 14.28
CA ALA A 23 -33.02 12.52 13.48
C ALA A 23 -32.34 12.95 12.17
N GLU A 24 -32.86 13.97 11.49
CA GLU A 24 -32.24 14.50 10.26
C GLU A 24 -30.90 15.21 10.56
N GLU A 25 -30.80 15.97 11.65
CA GLU A 25 -29.54 16.56 12.09
C GLU A 25 -28.48 15.49 12.37
N ARG A 26 -28.86 14.43 13.09
CA ARG A 26 -27.97 13.31 13.40
C ARG A 26 -27.54 12.57 12.13
N ARG A 27 -28.47 12.33 11.21
CA ARG A 27 -28.17 11.69 9.92
C ARG A 27 -27.20 12.52 9.08
N CYS A 28 -27.37 13.84 9.05
CA CYS A 28 -26.45 14.76 8.37
C CYS A 28 -25.05 14.70 9.00
N ALA A 29 -24.98 14.70 10.34
CA ALA A 29 -23.72 14.55 11.06
C ALA A 29 -23.02 13.21 10.78
N ASP A 30 -23.78 12.09 10.75
CA ASP A 30 -23.23 10.76 10.46
C ASP A 30 -22.69 10.67 9.03
N VAL A 31 -23.41 11.19 8.04
CA VAL A 31 -22.93 11.24 6.64
C VAL A 31 -21.64 12.06 6.54
N ARG A 32 -21.60 13.22 7.21
CA ARG A 32 -20.40 14.07 7.21
C ARG A 32 -19.22 13.41 7.92
N ALA A 33 -19.46 12.70 9.02
CA ALA A 33 -18.44 11.93 9.72
C ALA A 33 -17.88 10.81 8.83
N GLN A 34 -18.75 10.09 8.12
CA GLN A 34 -18.33 9.05 7.15
C GLN A 34 -17.48 9.62 6.02
N GLN A 35 -17.84 10.79 5.47
CA GLN A 35 -17.07 11.48 4.44
C GLN A 35 -15.68 11.88 4.94
N LEU A 36 -15.60 12.52 6.10
CA LEU A 36 -14.32 12.91 6.70
C LEU A 36 -13.45 11.70 7.04
N GLN A 37 -14.06 10.62 7.54
CA GLN A 37 -13.34 9.38 7.81
C GLN A 37 -12.76 8.78 6.52
N ALA A 38 -13.53 8.78 5.42
CA ALA A 38 -13.04 8.32 4.12
C ALA A 38 -11.88 9.19 3.61
N GLU A 39 -11.96 10.52 3.75
CA GLU A 39 -10.88 11.44 3.40
C GLU A 39 -9.62 11.20 4.25
N LEU A 40 -9.76 11.02 5.56
CA LEU A 40 -8.64 10.72 6.46
C LEU A 40 -7.99 9.38 6.11
N HIS A 41 -8.77 8.35 5.82
CA HIS A 41 -8.22 7.07 5.35
C HIS A 41 -7.46 7.24 4.03
N HIS A 42 -8.00 8.03 3.09
CA HIS A 42 -7.32 8.30 1.83
C HIS A 42 -6.00 9.05 2.03
N ALA A 43 -6.00 10.12 2.83
CA ALA A 43 -4.81 10.91 3.15
C ALA A 43 -3.75 10.09 3.89
N SER A 44 -4.16 9.25 4.85
CA SER A 44 -3.27 8.32 5.57
C SER A 44 -2.60 7.34 4.60
N ARG A 45 -3.36 6.76 3.67
CA ARG A 45 -2.82 5.88 2.63
C ARG A 45 -1.82 6.59 1.72
N LEU A 46 -2.13 7.81 1.28
CA LEU A 46 -1.24 8.59 0.44
C LEU A 46 0.08 8.93 1.17
N SER A 47 -0.01 9.30 2.46
CA SER A 47 1.17 9.56 3.29
C SER A 47 2.05 8.32 3.44
N ALA A 48 1.46 7.17 3.78
CA ALA A 48 2.17 5.90 3.87
C ALA A 48 2.83 5.51 2.53
N ALA A 49 2.11 5.66 1.42
CA ALA A 49 2.65 5.43 0.08
C ALA A 49 3.82 6.38 -0.24
N GLY A 50 3.76 7.64 0.17
CA GLY A 50 4.84 8.62 -0.01
C GLY A 50 6.12 8.26 0.76
N GLN A 51 5.98 7.83 2.01
CA GLN A 51 7.13 7.39 2.82
C GLN A 51 7.79 6.13 2.23
N MET A 52 6.98 5.16 1.81
CA MET A 52 7.49 3.95 1.15
C MET A 52 8.09 4.25 -0.23
N ALA A 53 7.52 5.18 -1.00
CA ALA A 53 8.06 5.57 -2.30
C ALA A 53 9.49 6.12 -2.20
N ALA A 54 9.81 6.89 -1.15
CA ALA A 54 11.16 7.38 -0.91
C ALA A 54 12.15 6.23 -0.60
N ALA A 55 11.76 5.28 0.26
CA ALA A 55 12.55 4.09 0.55
C ALA A 55 12.74 3.21 -0.71
N LEU A 56 11.68 3.02 -1.50
CA LEU A 56 11.70 2.26 -2.74
C LEU A 56 12.54 2.93 -3.82
N ALA A 57 12.53 4.26 -3.92
CA ALA A 57 13.43 4.99 -4.81
C ALA A 57 14.90 4.75 -4.43
N HIS A 58 15.20 4.74 -3.14
CA HIS A 58 16.54 4.41 -2.65
C HIS A 58 16.92 2.95 -2.97
N GLU A 59 16.02 2.00 -2.71
CA GLU A 59 16.22 0.58 -3.02
C GLU A 59 16.33 0.31 -4.52
N LEU A 60 15.61 1.03 -5.38
CA LEU A 60 15.71 0.93 -6.83
C LEU A 60 17.04 1.47 -7.36
N ASN A 61 17.56 2.53 -6.75
CA ASN A 61 18.84 3.09 -7.16
C ASN A 61 20.00 2.11 -6.96
N GLN A 62 19.92 1.20 -5.98
CA GLN A 62 20.97 0.21 -5.71
C GLN A 62 21.23 -0.75 -6.90
N PRO A 63 20.25 -1.55 -7.38
CA PRO A 63 20.45 -2.43 -8.52
C PRO A 63 20.74 -1.64 -9.80
N LEU A 64 20.13 -0.47 -10.02
CA LEU A 64 20.39 0.34 -11.22
C LEU A 64 21.85 0.88 -11.25
N THR A 65 22.37 1.28 -10.10
CA THR A 65 23.78 1.66 -9.96
C THR A 65 24.69 0.46 -10.22
N ALA A 66 24.33 -0.70 -9.68
CA ALA A 66 25.08 -1.95 -9.91
C ALA A 66 25.09 -2.33 -11.40
N VAL A 67 23.96 -2.27 -12.10
CA VAL A 67 23.87 -2.49 -13.55
C VAL A 67 24.84 -1.57 -14.29
N THR A 68 24.79 -0.27 -14.00
CA THR A 68 25.66 0.72 -14.67
C THR A 68 27.14 0.43 -14.42
N ASN A 69 27.50 0.07 -13.19
CA ASN A 69 28.87 -0.28 -12.82
C ASN A 69 29.36 -1.55 -13.53
N LEU A 70 28.53 -2.58 -13.57
CA LEU A 70 28.85 -3.86 -14.22
C LEU A 70 28.98 -3.68 -15.74
N VAL A 71 28.06 -2.97 -16.39
CA VAL A 71 28.14 -2.66 -17.82
C VAL A 71 29.43 -1.88 -18.13
N ASN A 72 29.75 -0.86 -17.33
CA ASN A 72 31.00 -0.10 -17.50
C ASN A 72 32.25 -0.96 -17.26
N ALA A 73 32.23 -1.88 -16.30
CA ALA A 73 33.31 -2.83 -16.08
C ALA A 73 33.48 -3.75 -17.31
N GLY A 74 32.39 -4.33 -17.82
CA GLY A 74 32.41 -5.13 -19.05
C GLY A 74 32.97 -4.37 -20.25
N ARG A 75 32.58 -3.09 -20.44
CA ARG A 75 33.13 -2.22 -21.49
C ARG A 75 34.63 -2.00 -21.34
N ARG A 76 35.12 -1.69 -20.14
CA ARG A 76 36.56 -1.51 -19.87
C ARG A 76 37.35 -2.78 -20.13
N MET A 77 36.80 -3.92 -19.72
CA MET A 77 37.41 -5.22 -19.97
C MET A 77 37.49 -5.51 -21.47
N MET A 78 36.43 -5.24 -22.23
CA MET A 78 36.46 -5.37 -23.69
C MET A 78 37.44 -4.42 -24.39
N ALA A 79 37.79 -3.28 -23.80
CA ALA A 79 38.74 -2.32 -24.36
C ALA A 79 40.23 -2.63 -24.07
N SER A 80 40.55 -3.57 -23.18
CA SER A 80 41.94 -3.99 -22.90
C SER A 80 42.52 -4.87 -24.02
N ASP A 81 43.77 -5.34 -23.96
CA ASP A 81 44.33 -6.33 -24.92
C ASP A 81 44.64 -7.71 -24.28
N ALA A 82 44.14 -7.96 -23.06
CA ALA A 82 44.32 -9.24 -22.39
C ALA A 82 43.59 -10.43 -23.09
N PRO A 83 44.17 -11.63 -23.17
CA PRO A 83 43.52 -12.80 -23.74
C PRO A 83 42.39 -13.38 -22.83
N HIS A 84 41.48 -14.17 -23.43
CA HIS A 84 40.43 -14.97 -22.74
C HIS A 84 39.35 -14.21 -21.93
N ARG A 85 38.98 -12.98 -22.33
CA ARG A 85 38.07 -12.12 -21.55
C ARG A 85 36.58 -12.36 -21.79
N VAL A 86 36.24 -13.15 -22.80
CA VAL A 86 34.85 -13.36 -23.24
C VAL A 86 34.01 -13.94 -22.10
N ASP A 87 34.53 -14.92 -21.37
CA ASP A 87 33.81 -15.54 -20.26
C ASP A 87 33.66 -14.61 -19.06
N THR A 88 34.67 -13.81 -18.76
CA THR A 88 34.59 -12.82 -17.67
C THR A 88 33.61 -11.69 -18.00
N VAL A 89 33.61 -11.19 -19.24
CA VAL A 89 32.62 -10.19 -19.70
C VAL A 89 31.22 -10.78 -19.70
N ARG A 90 31.05 -12.04 -20.13
CA ARG A 90 29.77 -12.75 -20.05
C ARG A 90 29.26 -12.84 -18.61
N GLY A 91 30.14 -13.17 -17.66
CA GLY A 91 29.79 -13.23 -16.23
C GLY A 91 29.32 -11.87 -15.68
N VAL A 92 30.06 -10.80 -15.98
CA VAL A 92 29.70 -9.44 -15.55
C VAL A 92 28.37 -8.97 -16.15
N LEU A 93 28.11 -9.28 -17.43
CA LEU A 93 26.82 -8.98 -18.07
C LEU A 93 25.68 -9.83 -17.51
N GLY A 94 25.94 -11.09 -17.12
CA GLY A 94 24.99 -11.93 -16.41
C GLY A 94 24.57 -11.33 -15.07
N GLN A 95 25.54 -10.88 -14.27
CA GLN A 95 25.25 -10.16 -13.02
C GLN A 95 24.46 -8.87 -13.25
N ALA A 96 24.73 -8.14 -14.34
CA ALA A 96 23.95 -6.95 -14.68
C ALA A 96 22.49 -7.30 -15.01
N ALA A 97 22.27 -8.41 -15.73
CA ALA A 97 20.92 -8.89 -16.02
C ALA A 97 20.15 -9.28 -14.74
N GLU A 98 20.82 -9.95 -13.79
CA GLU A 98 20.22 -10.29 -12.49
C GLU A 98 19.82 -9.03 -11.69
N GLN A 99 20.68 -7.99 -11.66
CA GLN A 99 20.34 -6.74 -11.00
C GLN A 99 19.17 -6.01 -11.68
N ALA A 100 19.10 -6.05 -13.01
CA ALA A 100 17.98 -5.48 -13.75
C ALA A 100 16.66 -6.20 -13.45
N LEU A 101 16.67 -7.53 -13.33
CA LEU A 101 15.51 -8.31 -12.91
C LEU A 101 15.08 -7.95 -11.48
N ARG A 102 16.03 -7.84 -10.56
CA ARG A 102 15.78 -7.41 -9.18
C ARG A 102 15.14 -6.01 -9.12
N ALA A 103 15.61 -5.07 -9.93
CA ALA A 103 14.96 -3.75 -10.05
C ALA A 103 13.51 -3.87 -10.54
N GLY A 104 13.26 -4.75 -11.52
CA GLY A 104 11.91 -5.05 -12.01
C GLY A 104 10.98 -5.62 -10.93
N GLU A 105 11.48 -6.49 -10.06
CA GLU A 105 10.70 -7.02 -8.93
C GLU A 105 10.30 -5.93 -7.93
N ILE A 106 11.22 -5.01 -7.62
CA ILE A 106 10.93 -3.88 -6.73
C ILE A 106 9.84 -2.98 -7.33
N ILE A 107 9.91 -2.69 -8.64
CA ILE A 107 8.87 -1.93 -9.36
C ILE A 107 7.53 -2.67 -9.32
N ARG A 108 7.53 -4.00 -9.50
CA ARG A 108 6.30 -4.81 -9.43
C ARG A 108 5.64 -4.72 -8.06
N ARG A 109 6.41 -4.91 -6.98
CA ARG A 109 5.91 -4.81 -5.59
C ARG A 109 5.36 -3.41 -5.28
N LEU A 110 6.03 -2.36 -5.74
CA LEU A 110 5.54 -0.98 -5.64
C LEU A 110 4.20 -0.82 -6.38
N ARG A 111 4.11 -1.31 -7.62
CA ARG A 111 2.87 -1.23 -8.40
C ARG A 111 1.74 -1.96 -7.69
N GLU A 112 1.98 -3.18 -7.19
CA GLU A 112 1.01 -3.97 -6.43
C GLU A 112 0.51 -3.23 -5.20
N PHE A 113 1.40 -2.62 -4.42
CA PHE A 113 1.02 -1.82 -3.25
C PHE A 113 0.15 -0.61 -3.61
N VAL A 114 0.46 0.06 -4.73
CA VAL A 114 -0.30 1.23 -5.20
C VAL A 114 -1.64 0.83 -5.81
N THR A 115 -1.69 -0.26 -6.60
CA THR A 115 -2.92 -0.70 -7.29
C THR A 115 -3.85 -1.52 -6.40
N HIS A 116 -3.34 -2.40 -5.56
CA HIS A 116 -4.12 -3.28 -4.67
C HIS A 116 -4.31 -2.67 -3.28
N GLY A 117 -4.35 -1.34 -3.18
CA GLY A 117 -4.66 -0.63 -1.93
C GLY A 117 -6.05 -0.91 -1.33
N ALA A 118 -6.82 -1.84 -1.90
CA ALA A 118 -7.84 -2.59 -1.19
C ALA A 118 -7.21 -3.92 -0.76
N THR A 119 -6.78 -4.03 0.51
CA THR A 119 -6.59 -5.34 1.14
C THR A 119 -7.84 -6.15 0.85
N GLU A 120 -7.74 -7.19 0.02
CA GLU A 120 -8.84 -8.12 -0.14
C GLU A 120 -9.04 -8.81 1.21
N MET A 121 -10.11 -8.41 1.90
CA MET A 121 -10.57 -9.07 3.10
C MET A 121 -11.10 -10.45 2.67
N ARG A 122 -10.21 -11.44 2.71
CA ARG A 122 -10.54 -12.84 2.47
C ARG A 122 -10.54 -13.60 3.79
N ILE A 123 -11.41 -14.60 3.90
CA ILE A 123 -11.43 -15.49 5.07
C ILE A 123 -10.14 -16.31 5.03
N GLU A 124 -9.29 -16.13 6.02
CA GLU A 124 -8.02 -16.82 6.17
C GLU A 124 -8.03 -17.77 7.36
N ASN A 125 -7.25 -18.85 7.26
CA ASN A 125 -7.03 -19.77 8.36
C ASN A 125 -5.99 -19.19 9.31
N LEU A 126 -6.45 -18.56 10.40
CA LEU A 126 -5.60 -17.88 11.37
C LEU A 126 -4.46 -18.77 11.93
N PRO A 127 -4.69 -20.04 12.29
CA PRO A 127 -3.61 -20.98 12.63
C PRO A 127 -2.52 -21.18 11.57
N GLU A 128 -2.88 -21.20 10.29
CA GLU A 128 -1.90 -21.34 9.19
C GLU A 128 -1.12 -20.05 9.00
N LEU A 129 -1.80 -18.90 9.05
CA LEU A 129 -1.17 -17.59 8.92
C LEU A 129 -0.14 -17.32 10.03
N ILE A 130 -0.45 -17.73 11.26
CA ILE A 130 0.48 -17.64 12.40
C ILE A 130 1.72 -18.52 12.19
N ARG A 131 1.54 -19.71 11.61
CA ARG A 131 2.63 -20.64 11.33
C ARG A 131 3.55 -20.09 10.25
N GLU A 132 2.98 -19.63 9.13
CA GLU A 132 3.71 -18.98 8.04
C GLU A 132 4.52 -17.77 8.53
N ALA A 133 3.90 -16.89 9.34
CA ALA A 133 4.58 -15.73 9.91
C ALA A 133 5.73 -16.12 10.84
N SER A 134 5.56 -17.19 11.62
CA SER A 134 6.59 -17.73 12.52
C SER A 134 7.75 -18.35 11.75
N ASP A 135 7.46 -19.07 10.67
CA ASP A 135 8.46 -19.67 9.78
C ASP A 135 9.28 -18.58 9.07
N LEU A 136 8.62 -17.52 8.61
CA LEU A 136 9.26 -16.38 7.95
C LEU A 136 10.16 -15.58 8.92
N ALA A 137 9.71 -15.38 10.16
CA ALA A 137 10.51 -14.74 11.20
C ALA A 137 11.72 -15.59 11.62
N SER A 138 11.60 -16.91 11.57
CA SER A 138 12.67 -17.84 11.91
C SER A 138 13.68 -17.99 10.77
N ALA A 139 13.24 -17.88 9.51
CA ALA A 139 14.10 -17.92 8.33
C ALA A 139 14.96 -16.65 8.15
N GLY A 140 14.57 -15.52 8.78
CA GLY A 140 15.35 -14.27 8.77
C GLY A 140 16.50 -14.20 9.80
N ASN A 141 16.66 -15.24 10.64
CA ASN A 141 17.71 -15.34 11.66
C ASN A 141 18.88 -16.28 11.25
N GLY A 142 19.07 -16.51 9.95
CA GLY A 142 20.17 -17.31 9.39
C GLY A 142 21.11 -16.50 8.51
#